data_AF-A0AAU4VDJ7-F1
#
_entry.id   AF-A0AAU4VDJ7-F1
#
_cell.length_a   1.000
_cell.length_b   1.000
_cell.length_c   1.000
_cell.angle_alpha   90.00
_cell.angle_beta   90.00
_cell.angle_gamma   90.00
#
_symmetry.space_group_name_H-M   'P 1'
#
loop_
_entity.id
_entity.type
_entity.pdbx_description
1 polymer ?
#
loop_
_entity_poly.entity_id
_entity_poly.type
_entity_poly.pdbx_seq_one_letter_code
_entity_poly.pdbx_strand_id
1 'polypeptide(L)'
;MAAHWKNGPELFVLALRRHGLDPDAVDDVARAWSAFQEFVQVPVDGIEPAEDDGDGFIVQWGRWSWHEDRPALVFTRQFAVRNEGDQEDEDDESWQPQRWNVELELFFADSPAWADLEDMAWADSMGFDFDPIGHERAAALARIATFVETLPQVSAMWRAIPVGSALGLEPAD
;
A
#
# COMPACT_ATOMS: atom_id res chain seq x y z
N MET A 1 7.61 -3.03 21.57
CA MET A 1 8.62 -2.11 21.02
C MET A 1 8.24 -1.96 19.57
N ALA A 2 7.75 -0.80 19.18
CA ALA A 2 7.34 -0.52 17.81
C ALA A 2 8.54 0.00 17.02
N ALA A 3 8.49 -0.13 15.69
CA ALA A 3 9.53 0.37 14.82
C ALA A 3 9.18 1.80 14.38
N HIS A 4 10.18 2.67 14.24
CA HIS A 4 9.93 4.01 13.68
C HIS A 4 9.44 3.91 12.22
N TRP A 5 8.47 4.74 11.81
CA TRP A 5 7.85 4.72 10.48
C TRP A 5 8.85 4.76 9.31
N LYS A 6 9.95 5.51 9.47
CA LYS A 6 11.06 5.58 8.49
C LYS A 6 11.67 4.22 8.15
N ASN A 7 11.54 3.22 9.03
CA ASN A 7 12.00 1.84 8.79
C ASN A 7 10.93 0.96 8.12
N GLY A 8 9.83 1.55 7.66
CA GLY A 8 8.72 0.85 7.03
C GLY A 8 9.14 -0.03 5.84
N PRO A 9 9.99 0.45 4.90
CA PRO A 9 10.49 -0.38 3.81
C PRO A 9 11.23 -1.63 4.31
N GLU A 10 12.11 -1.48 5.31
CA GLU A 10 12.87 -2.61 5.86
C GLU A 10 11.95 -3.63 6.54
N LEU A 11 10.92 -3.15 7.25
CA LEU A 11 9.90 -4.03 7.82
C LEU A 11 9.14 -4.80 6.73
N PHE A 12 8.78 -4.14 5.62
CA PHE A 12 8.08 -4.81 4.53
C PHE A 12 8.99 -5.79 3.78
N VAL A 13 10.26 -5.45 3.55
CA VAL A 13 11.28 -6.39 3.03
C VAL A 13 11.38 -7.63 3.92
N LEU A 14 11.41 -7.46 5.24
CA LEU A 14 11.46 -8.59 6.19
C LEU A 14 10.18 -9.43 6.13
N ALA A 15 9.01 -8.83 5.93
CA ALA A 15 7.78 -9.57 5.71
C ALA A 15 7.84 -10.37 4.39
N LEU A 16 8.18 -9.74 3.27
CA LEU A 16 8.30 -10.40 1.96
C LEU A 16 9.25 -11.60 2.02
N ARG A 17 10.43 -11.44 2.61
CA ARG A 17 11.41 -12.53 2.77
C ARG A 17 10.90 -13.70 3.62
N ARG A 18 10.08 -13.43 4.64
CA ARG A 18 9.47 -14.50 5.45
C ARG A 18 8.42 -15.30 4.69
N HIS A 19 7.80 -14.69 3.68
CA HIS A 19 6.93 -15.36 2.71
C HIS A 19 7.70 -15.92 1.50
N GLY A 20 9.04 -15.89 1.54
CA GLY A 20 9.92 -16.47 0.53
C GLY A 20 10.03 -15.65 -0.76
N LEU A 21 9.74 -14.36 -0.71
CA LEU A 21 9.81 -13.44 -1.84
C LEU A 21 11.08 -12.59 -1.82
N ASP A 22 11.57 -12.26 -3.02
CA ASP A 22 12.57 -11.23 -3.26
C ASP A 22 11.86 -9.88 -3.51
N PRO A 23 12.09 -8.82 -2.72
CA PRO A 23 11.45 -7.53 -2.92
C PRO A 23 11.73 -6.90 -4.30
N ASP A 24 12.90 -7.19 -4.90
CA ASP A 24 13.28 -6.64 -6.21
C ASP A 24 12.78 -7.50 -7.39
N ALA A 25 12.20 -8.68 -7.10
CA ALA A 25 11.74 -9.64 -8.09
C ALA A 25 10.56 -10.48 -7.57
N VAL A 26 9.48 -9.82 -7.14
CA VAL A 26 8.28 -10.50 -6.64
C VAL A 26 7.61 -11.30 -7.77
N ASP A 27 7.40 -12.60 -7.56
CA ASP A 27 6.84 -13.53 -8.55
C ASP A 27 5.47 -14.12 -8.18
N ASP A 28 4.98 -13.90 -6.96
CA ASP A 28 3.70 -14.42 -6.44
C ASP A 28 2.94 -13.32 -5.68
N VAL A 29 1.90 -12.78 -6.34
CA VAL A 29 1.05 -11.70 -5.80
C VAL A 29 0.31 -12.13 -4.53
N ALA A 30 -0.12 -13.39 -4.43
CA ALA A 30 -0.86 -13.88 -3.26
C ALA A 30 0.04 -13.96 -2.01
N ARG A 31 1.32 -14.33 -2.20
CA ARG A 31 2.32 -14.26 -1.14
C ARG A 31 2.69 -12.83 -0.79
N ALA A 32 2.80 -11.95 -1.79
CA ALA A 32 3.09 -10.54 -1.56
C ALA A 32 1.95 -9.88 -0.75
N TRP A 33 0.70 -10.22 -1.06
CA TRP A 33 -0.46 -9.83 -0.29
C TRP A 33 -0.41 -10.34 1.14
N SER A 34 -0.05 -11.62 1.35
CA SER A 34 0.09 -12.19 2.70
C SER A 34 1.18 -11.48 3.51
N ALA A 35 2.30 -11.12 2.87
CA ALA A 35 3.35 -10.31 3.47
C ALA A 35 2.88 -8.89 3.80
N PHE A 36 2.07 -8.28 2.93
CA PHE A 36 1.49 -6.97 3.16
C PHE A 36 0.49 -6.97 4.32
N GLN A 37 -0.41 -7.96 4.38
CA GLN A 37 -1.35 -8.16 5.49
C GLN A 37 -0.62 -8.25 6.84
N GLU A 38 0.53 -8.91 6.85
CA GLU A 38 1.38 -8.96 8.04
C GLU A 38 2.04 -7.61 8.33
N PHE A 39 2.63 -6.97 7.32
CA PHE A 39 3.31 -5.69 7.46
C PHE A 39 2.40 -4.60 8.03
N VAL A 40 1.17 -4.45 7.52
CA VAL A 40 0.23 -3.42 7.99
C VAL A 40 -0.29 -3.66 9.41
N GLN A 41 -0.04 -4.84 9.99
CA GLN A 41 -0.38 -5.18 11.37
C GLN A 41 0.76 -4.91 12.35
N VAL A 42 1.95 -4.52 11.85
CA VAL A 42 3.09 -4.18 12.71
C VAL A 42 2.89 -2.78 13.30
N PRO A 43 2.90 -2.62 14.63
CA PRO A 43 2.86 -1.30 15.26
C PRO A 43 4.10 -0.48 14.89
N VAL A 44 3.87 0.79 14.56
CA VAL A 44 4.92 1.77 14.25
C VAL A 44 4.83 2.97 15.17
N ASP A 45 6.00 3.58 15.47
CA ASP A 45 6.13 4.79 16.26
C ASP A 45 6.46 6.00 15.35
N GLY A 46 6.24 7.21 15.88
CA GLY A 46 6.59 8.47 15.21
C GLY A 46 5.55 8.95 14.19
N ILE A 47 4.32 8.46 14.32
CA ILE A 47 3.16 8.85 13.51
C ILE A 47 2.15 9.61 14.36
N GLU A 48 1.28 10.36 13.71
CA GLU A 48 0.15 11.04 14.33
C GLU A 48 -0.89 10.05 14.89
N PRO A 49 -1.76 10.49 15.81
CA PRO A 49 -2.83 9.65 16.34
C PRO A 49 -3.85 9.27 15.26
N ALA A 50 -4.73 8.32 15.60
CA ALA A 50 -5.79 7.86 14.71
C ALA A 50 -6.81 8.96 14.35
N GLU A 51 -6.92 10.03 15.16
CA GLU A 51 -7.80 11.18 14.88
C GLU A 51 -7.33 11.98 13.65
N ASP A 52 -6.05 11.87 13.30
CA ASP A 52 -5.41 12.55 12.17
C ASP A 52 -5.00 11.56 11.05
N ASP A 53 -5.69 10.41 10.97
CA ASP A 53 -5.46 9.40 9.94
C ASP A 53 -3.99 8.89 9.93
N GLY A 54 -3.40 8.74 11.12
CA GLY A 54 -1.96 8.46 11.31
C GLY A 54 -1.40 7.20 10.66
N ASP A 55 -2.21 6.16 10.45
CA ASP A 55 -1.76 4.86 9.93
C ASP A 55 -2.84 4.21 9.09
N GLY A 56 -2.78 4.42 7.78
CA GLY A 56 -3.73 3.89 6.81
C GLY A 56 -3.10 2.95 5.80
N PHE A 57 -3.93 2.31 4.99
CA PHE A 57 -3.45 1.51 3.88
C PHE A 57 -4.45 1.48 2.72
N ILE A 58 -3.94 1.20 1.52
CA ILE A 58 -4.75 1.10 0.30
C ILE A 58 -4.15 0.04 -0.63
N VAL A 59 -5.00 -0.54 -1.48
CA VAL A 59 -4.60 -1.36 -2.63
C VAL A 59 -5.12 -0.69 -3.87
N GLN A 60 -4.23 -0.44 -4.83
CA GLN A 60 -4.56 0.24 -6.08
C GLN A 60 -4.14 -0.61 -7.28
N TRP A 61 -4.83 -0.42 -8.39
CA TRP A 61 -4.48 -1.01 -9.68
C TRP A 61 -4.75 0.00 -10.78
N GLY A 62 -3.96 -0.04 -11.84
CA GLY A 62 -4.10 0.91 -12.93
C GLY A 62 -2.93 0.93 -13.89
N ARG A 63 -2.97 1.91 -14.78
CA ARG A 63 -1.82 2.37 -15.56
C ARG A 63 -1.61 3.84 -15.22
N TRP A 64 -0.37 4.19 -14.94
CA TRP A 64 -0.01 5.56 -14.59
C TRP A 64 1.20 6.00 -15.41
N SER A 65 1.18 7.26 -15.84
CA SER A 65 2.19 7.82 -16.75
C SER A 65 3.60 7.82 -16.15
N TRP A 66 3.71 7.90 -14.83
CA TRP A 66 4.99 7.82 -14.12
C TRP A 66 5.55 6.38 -14.03
N HIS A 67 4.78 5.36 -14.39
CA HIS A 67 5.23 3.96 -14.50
C HIS A 67 5.38 3.48 -15.96
N GLU A 68 5.60 4.42 -16.90
CA GLU A 68 5.67 4.14 -18.34
C GLU A 68 4.36 3.54 -18.89
N ASP A 69 3.22 3.90 -18.28
CA ASP A 69 1.88 3.36 -18.60
C ASP A 69 1.79 1.81 -18.49
N ARG A 70 2.69 1.20 -17.73
CA ARG A 70 2.65 -0.25 -17.47
C ARG A 70 1.49 -0.59 -16.52
N PRO A 71 0.78 -1.71 -16.74
CA PRO A 71 -0.20 -2.19 -15.79
C PRO A 71 0.47 -2.51 -14.45
N ALA A 72 -0.08 -1.97 -13.38
CA ALA A 72 0.48 -2.12 -12.04
C ALA A 72 -0.58 -2.44 -10.99
N LEU A 73 -0.15 -3.18 -9.97
CA LEU A 73 -0.85 -3.41 -8.71
C LEU A 73 0.03 -2.87 -7.58
N VAL A 74 -0.52 -2.01 -6.73
CA VAL A 74 0.23 -1.29 -5.69
C VAL A 74 -0.38 -1.58 -4.33
N PHE A 75 0.47 -1.96 -3.38
CA PHE A 75 0.12 -2.11 -1.96
C PHE A 75 0.80 -1.01 -1.16
N THR A 76 0.00 -0.12 -0.57
CA THR A 76 0.51 1.07 0.12
C THR A 76 0.08 1.07 1.56
N ARG A 77 1.02 1.31 2.47
CA ARG A 77 0.75 1.74 3.84
C ARG A 77 1.16 3.20 3.97
N GLN A 78 0.25 4.05 4.40
CA GLN A 78 0.47 5.49 4.57
C GLN A 78 0.60 5.85 6.05
N PHE A 79 1.54 6.74 6.34
CA PHE A 79 1.76 7.30 7.65
C PHE A 79 1.55 8.81 7.61
N ALA A 80 0.71 9.33 8.51
CA ALA A 80 0.67 10.76 8.78
C ALA A 80 1.70 11.07 9.88
N VAL A 81 2.58 12.04 9.64
CA VAL A 81 3.70 12.37 10.52
C VAL A 81 3.81 13.87 10.72
N ARG A 82 4.26 14.26 11.90
CA ARG A 82 4.57 15.67 12.18
C ARG A 82 5.72 16.15 11.31
N ASN A 83 5.62 17.39 10.85
CA ASN A 83 6.69 18.00 10.07
C ASN A 83 7.93 18.20 10.97
N GLU A 84 9.07 17.60 10.61
CA GLU A 84 10.35 17.77 11.32
C GLU A 84 10.92 19.17 11.01
N GLY A 85 10.36 20.21 11.63
CA GLY A 85 10.78 21.60 11.44
C GLY A 85 9.71 22.64 11.78
N ASP A 86 8.44 22.27 11.70
CA ASP A 86 7.32 23.15 12.05
C ASP A 86 7.05 23.02 13.55
N GLN A 87 7.78 23.84 14.29
CA GLN A 87 7.42 24.26 15.63
C GLN A 87 6.40 25.43 15.56
N GLU A 88 5.63 25.50 14.48
CA GLU A 88 4.53 26.46 14.33
C GLU A 88 3.31 25.91 15.06
N ASP A 89 2.63 26.83 15.75
CA ASP A 89 1.76 26.62 16.89
C ASP A 89 0.81 25.40 16.75
N GLU A 90 0.81 24.53 17.76
CA GLU A 90 -0.15 23.39 17.90
C GLU A 90 -1.63 23.82 17.86
N ASP A 91 -1.89 25.13 17.89
CA ASP A 91 -3.19 25.77 17.87
C ASP A 91 -3.60 26.28 16.46
N ASP A 92 -2.81 26.04 15.40
CA ASP A 92 -3.22 26.37 14.04
C ASP A 92 -4.25 25.36 13.52
N GLU A 93 -5.52 25.77 13.49
CA GLU A 93 -6.66 25.00 12.95
C GLU A 93 -6.47 24.57 11.48
N SER A 94 -5.50 25.15 10.75
CA SER A 94 -5.18 24.83 9.35
C SER A 94 -3.99 23.89 9.18
N TRP A 95 -3.34 23.48 10.27
CA TRP A 95 -2.23 22.52 10.22
C TRP A 95 -2.69 21.17 9.65
N GLN A 96 -1.81 20.54 8.87
CA GLN A 96 -2.02 19.21 8.30
C GLN A 96 -0.73 18.39 8.42
N PRO A 97 -0.82 17.10 8.79
CA PRO A 97 0.35 16.24 8.84
C PRO A 97 0.91 15.98 7.45
N GLN A 98 2.22 15.74 7.38
CA GLN A 98 2.84 15.21 6.17
C GLN A 98 2.48 13.75 6.04
N ARG A 99 2.19 13.32 4.81
CA ARG A 99 1.88 11.92 4.51
C ARG A 99 3.06 11.27 3.81
N TRP A 100 3.39 10.06 4.23
CA TRP A 100 4.47 9.25 3.67
C TRP A 100 3.95 7.85 3.38
N ASN A 101 4.25 7.33 2.20
CA ASN A 101 3.80 6.03 1.73
C ASN A 101 4.96 5.05 1.70
N VAL A 102 4.75 3.86 2.28
CA VAL A 102 5.55 2.67 1.99
C VAL A 102 4.78 1.87 0.95
N GLU A 103 5.35 1.76 -0.25
CA GLU A 103 4.65 1.20 -1.41
C GLU A 103 5.41 0.00 -1.96
N LEU A 104 4.71 -1.11 -2.15
CA LEU A 104 5.15 -2.19 -3.03
C LEU A 104 4.35 -2.11 -4.33
N GLU A 105 5.05 -1.82 -5.41
CA GLU A 105 4.51 -1.81 -6.75
C GLU A 105 4.88 -3.11 -7.48
N LEU A 106 3.90 -3.70 -8.16
CA LEU A 106 4.06 -4.88 -8.99
C LEU A 106 3.68 -4.54 -10.42
N PHE A 107 4.63 -4.66 -11.34
CA PHE A 107 4.42 -4.35 -12.76
C PHE A 107 4.10 -5.62 -13.54
N PHE A 108 3.21 -5.52 -14.52
CA PHE A 108 2.80 -6.63 -15.36
C PHE A 108 3.07 -6.33 -16.83
N ALA A 109 3.28 -7.37 -17.63
CA ALA A 109 3.23 -7.24 -19.08
C ALA A 109 1.80 -6.91 -19.53
N ASP A 110 1.65 -6.31 -20.71
CA ASP A 110 0.33 -6.13 -21.29
C ASP A 110 -0.35 -7.48 -21.58
N SER A 111 -1.65 -7.53 -21.30
CA SER A 111 -2.49 -8.70 -21.55
C SER A 111 -3.93 -8.26 -21.86
N PRO A 112 -4.63 -8.97 -22.76
CA PRO A 112 -6.07 -8.78 -22.96
C PRO A 112 -6.90 -8.96 -21.69
N ALA A 113 -6.40 -9.69 -20.69
CA ALA A 113 -7.12 -9.94 -19.44
C ALA A 113 -7.31 -8.69 -18.55
N TRP A 114 -6.54 -7.62 -18.79
CA TRP A 114 -6.64 -6.33 -18.10
C TRP A 114 -6.47 -5.16 -19.10
N ALA A 115 -7.07 -5.30 -20.28
CA ALA A 115 -7.05 -4.24 -21.30
C ALA A 115 -7.73 -2.96 -20.77
N ASP A 116 -8.88 -3.10 -20.10
CA ASP A 116 -9.70 -1.97 -19.64
C ASP A 116 -9.35 -1.50 -18.21
N LEU A 117 -8.11 -1.74 -17.74
CA LEU A 117 -7.69 -1.42 -16.37
C LEU A 117 -7.76 0.09 -16.07
N GLU A 118 -7.53 0.93 -17.08
CA GLU A 118 -7.57 2.40 -16.98
C GLU A 118 -8.96 2.92 -16.63
N ASP A 119 -10.01 2.32 -17.19
CA ASP A 119 -11.40 2.69 -16.94
C ASP A 119 -11.85 2.35 -15.51
N MET A 120 -11.17 1.39 -14.86
CA MET A 120 -11.49 0.89 -13.52
C MET A 120 -10.72 1.59 -12.40
N ALA A 121 -9.52 2.11 -12.69
CA ALA A 121 -8.58 2.61 -11.69
C ALA A 121 -9.17 3.72 -10.79
N TRP A 122 -10.09 4.54 -11.34
CA TRP A 122 -10.75 5.62 -10.61
C TRP A 122 -12.13 5.25 -10.06
N ALA A 123 -12.85 4.33 -10.70
CA ALA A 123 -14.23 4.01 -10.35
C ALA A 123 -14.33 2.96 -9.23
N ASP A 124 -13.35 2.05 -9.15
CA ASP A 124 -13.42 0.85 -8.31
C ASP A 124 -12.36 0.84 -7.18
N SER A 125 -11.63 1.94 -6.96
CA SER A 125 -10.74 2.06 -5.81
C SER A 125 -11.55 2.15 -4.52
N MET A 126 -11.18 1.36 -3.50
CA MET A 126 -11.84 1.41 -2.19
C MET A 126 -11.34 2.54 -1.28
N GLY A 127 -10.36 3.34 -1.75
CA GLY A 127 -9.75 4.40 -0.95
C GLY A 127 -8.91 3.86 0.21
N PHE A 128 -8.40 4.77 1.02
CA PHE A 128 -7.64 4.41 2.22
C PHE A 128 -8.57 3.87 3.31
N ASP A 129 -8.10 2.84 3.99
CA ASP A 129 -8.70 2.31 5.21
C ASP A 129 -7.76 2.62 6.40
N PHE A 130 -8.32 3.24 7.43
CA PHE A 130 -7.61 3.65 8.66
C PHE A 130 -8.07 2.84 9.87
N ASP A 131 -8.75 1.68 9.67
CA ASP A 131 -9.14 0.80 10.76
C ASP A 131 -7.89 0.45 11.60
N PRO A 132 -7.99 0.49 12.95
CA PRO A 132 -6.85 0.30 13.82
C PRO A 132 -6.26 -1.11 13.70
N ILE A 133 -4.96 -1.22 13.98
CA ILE A 133 -4.22 -2.49 14.03
C ILE A 133 -4.95 -3.51 14.91
N GLY A 134 -5.02 -4.75 14.42
CA GLY A 134 -5.71 -5.85 15.07
C GLY A 134 -6.90 -6.34 14.24
N HIS A 135 -8.00 -6.63 14.92
CA HIS A 135 -9.15 -7.31 14.32
C HIS A 135 -9.86 -6.46 13.25
N GLU A 136 -9.97 -5.15 13.46
CA GLU A 136 -10.67 -4.25 12.53
C GLU A 136 -9.90 -4.13 11.21
N ARG A 137 -8.60 -3.84 11.26
CA ARG A 137 -7.72 -3.88 10.09
C ARG A 137 -7.69 -5.25 9.41
N ALA A 138 -7.71 -6.35 10.17
CA ALA A 138 -7.78 -7.69 9.57
C ALA A 138 -9.09 -7.91 8.80
N ALA A 139 -10.22 -7.39 9.32
CA ALA A 139 -11.49 -7.43 8.63
C ALA A 139 -11.47 -6.57 7.36
N ALA A 140 -10.86 -5.37 7.40
CA ALA A 140 -10.66 -4.52 6.23
C ALA A 140 -9.87 -5.22 5.11
N LEU A 141 -8.75 -5.85 5.45
CA LEU A 141 -7.95 -6.64 4.52
C LEU A 141 -8.76 -7.80 3.91
N ALA A 142 -9.60 -8.47 4.71
CA ALA A 142 -10.46 -9.53 4.19
C ALA A 142 -11.54 -9.00 3.22
N ARG A 143 -12.09 -7.79 3.47
CA ARG A 143 -13.00 -7.11 2.53
C ARG A 143 -12.31 -6.83 1.21
N ILE A 144 -11.06 -6.34 1.24
CA ILE A 144 -10.26 -6.11 0.02
C ILE A 144 -10.06 -7.39 -0.78
N ALA A 145 -9.61 -8.47 -0.14
CA ALA A 145 -9.42 -9.74 -0.83
C ALA A 145 -10.72 -10.22 -1.50
N THR A 146 -11.86 -10.09 -0.80
CA THR A 146 -13.18 -10.45 -1.35
C THR A 146 -13.59 -9.55 -2.52
N PHE A 147 -13.35 -8.24 -2.41
CA PHE A 147 -13.69 -7.28 -3.46
C PHE A 147 -12.85 -7.51 -4.73
N VAL A 148 -11.55 -7.79 -4.60
CA VAL A 148 -10.66 -8.14 -5.72
C VAL A 148 -11.18 -9.33 -6.52
N GLU A 149 -11.78 -10.33 -5.87
CA GLU A 149 -12.38 -11.48 -6.57
C GLU A 149 -13.59 -11.11 -7.43
N THR A 150 -14.25 -9.99 -7.14
CA THR A 150 -15.39 -9.49 -7.92
C THR A 150 -14.96 -8.74 -9.18
N LEU A 151 -13.68 -8.36 -9.28
CA LEU A 151 -13.10 -7.63 -10.41
C LEU A 151 -12.27 -8.60 -11.28
N PRO A 152 -12.78 -9.07 -12.43
CA PRO A 152 -12.12 -10.11 -13.22
C PRO A 152 -10.68 -9.75 -13.63
N GLN A 153 -10.44 -8.48 -13.97
CA GLN A 153 -9.15 -7.96 -14.40
C GLN A 153 -8.13 -8.00 -13.25
N VAL A 154 -8.50 -7.49 -12.08
CA VAL A 154 -7.63 -7.47 -10.90
C VAL A 154 -7.42 -8.89 -10.37
N SER A 155 -8.46 -9.74 -10.37
CA SER A 155 -8.34 -11.16 -10.04
C SER A 155 -7.39 -11.91 -11.00
N ALA A 156 -7.38 -11.55 -12.28
CA ALA A 156 -6.43 -12.11 -13.25
C ALA A 156 -5.00 -11.65 -12.97
N MET A 157 -4.78 -10.38 -12.64
CA MET A 157 -3.46 -9.87 -12.21
C MET A 157 -2.98 -10.56 -10.94
N TRP A 158 -3.88 -10.81 -9.98
CA TRP A 158 -3.57 -11.51 -8.73
C TRP A 158 -3.08 -12.96 -8.92
N ARG A 159 -3.37 -13.56 -10.09
CA ARG A 159 -2.93 -14.91 -10.47
C ARG A 159 -1.78 -14.89 -11.48
N ALA A 160 -1.39 -13.71 -11.95
CA ALA A 160 -0.29 -13.53 -12.89
C ALA A 160 1.05 -13.40 -12.15
N ILE A 161 2.13 -13.54 -12.90
CA ILE A 161 3.50 -13.32 -12.42
C ILE A 161 3.90 -11.89 -12.82
N PRO A 162 4.22 -11.01 -11.87
CA PRO A 162 4.77 -9.69 -12.18
C PRO A 162 6.06 -9.80 -12.99
N VAL A 163 6.30 -8.85 -13.89
CA VAL A 163 7.56 -8.74 -14.66
C VAL A 163 8.61 -7.88 -13.96
N GLY A 164 8.22 -7.21 -12.88
CA GLY A 164 9.11 -6.46 -12.01
C GLY A 164 8.38 -5.95 -10.77
N SER A 165 9.14 -5.53 -9.77
CA SER A 165 8.61 -4.91 -8.56
C SER A 165 9.50 -3.78 -8.08
N ALA A 166 8.92 -2.84 -7.35
CA ALA A 166 9.65 -1.78 -6.66
C ALA A 166 9.07 -1.62 -5.25
N LEU A 167 9.94 -1.43 -4.26
CA LEU A 167 9.54 -1.17 -2.88
C LEU A 167 10.25 0.09 -2.39
N GLY A 168 9.48 1.09 -1.95
CA GLY A 168 9.99 2.40 -1.59
C GLY A 168 9.32 3.05 -0.39
N LEU A 169 9.89 4.18 0.03
CA LEU A 169 9.30 5.14 0.96
C LEU A 169 9.30 6.50 0.26
N GLU A 170 8.12 7.05 0.03
CA GLU A 170 7.95 8.29 -0.73
C GLU A 170 6.99 9.24 0.00
N PRO A 171 7.15 10.57 -0.13
CA PRO A 171 6.13 11.51 0.33
C PRO A 171 4.85 11.27 -0.50
N ALA A 172 3.70 11.30 0.16
CA ALA A 172 2.43 11.28 -0.55
C ALA A 172 2.14 12.67 -1.13
N ASP A 173 1.82 12.71 -2.43
CA ASP A 173 1.45 13.94 -3.17
C ASP A 173 0.11 14.55 -2.71
#